data_AF-A0A524P4V8-F1
#
_entry.id   AF-A0A524P4V8-F1
#
_cell.length_a   1.000
_cell.length_b   1.000
_cell.length_c   1.000
_cell.angle_alpha   90.00
_cell.angle_beta   90.00
_cell.angle_gamma   90.00
#
_symmetry.space_group_name_H-M   'P 1'
#
loop_
_entity.id
_entity.type
_entity.pdbx_description
1 polymer ?
#
loop_
_entity_poly.entity_id
_entity_poly.type
_entity_poly.pdbx_seq_one_letter_code
_entity_poly.pdbx_strand_id
1 'polypeptide(L)'
;MFDSLRKNRYADKFEKFDLYFDQLSKWLEAHPLSDLDFSQDTHWIYAIFHAFQNLAEVCADIAAMILKDEDHIPKDNYSNYLSLYDYKIISKNSQQTLQKINGLRNRV
;
A
#
# COMPACT_ATOMS: atom_id res chain seq x y z
N MET A 1 19.27 -1.45 21.04
CA MET A 1 18.57 -0.15 21.17
C MET A 1 17.92 0.13 19.84
N PHE A 2 16.59 0.17 19.74
CA PHE A 2 15.93 0.53 18.48
C PHE A 2 16.37 1.92 18.06
N ASP A 3 17.09 1.99 16.94
CA ASP A 3 17.59 3.22 16.35
C ASP A 3 16.43 4.21 16.11
N SER A 4 16.54 5.43 16.64
CA SER A 4 15.52 6.47 16.50
C SER A 4 15.25 6.79 15.04
N LEU A 5 16.26 6.68 14.17
CA LEU A 5 16.10 6.85 12.73
C LEU A 5 15.17 5.80 12.13
N ARG A 6 15.24 4.55 12.60
CA ARG A 6 14.38 3.46 12.12
C ARG A 6 12.92 3.70 12.51
N LYS A 7 12.67 4.10 13.75
CA LYS A 7 11.32 4.45 14.21
C LYS A 7 10.73 5.60 13.39
N ASN A 8 11.52 6.64 13.14
CA ASN A 8 11.08 7.78 12.32
C ASN A 8 10.75 7.34 10.89
N ARG A 9 11.54 6.45 10.29
CA ARG A 9 11.24 5.92 8.95
C ARG A 9 9.90 5.17 8.88
N TYR A 10 9.53 4.40 9.91
CA TYR A 10 8.20 3.78 9.95
C TYR A 10 7.11 4.82 10.19
N ALA A 11 7.33 5.78 11.08
CA ALA A 11 6.40 6.86 11.33
C ALA A 11 6.08 7.62 10.04
N ASP A 12 7.09 8.01 9.26
CA ASP A 12 6.92 8.67 7.95
C ASP A 12 6.08 7.82 6.98
N LYS A 13 6.22 6.48 7.02
CA LYS A 13 5.43 5.58 6.18
C LYS A 13 3.99 5.49 6.65
N PHE A 14 3.75 5.40 7.95
CA PHE A 14 2.39 5.38 8.50
C PHE A 14 1.67 6.72 8.28
N GLU A 15 2.35 7.85 8.46
CA GLU A 15 1.78 9.18 8.16
C GLU A 15 1.36 9.29 6.68
N LYS A 16 2.19 8.79 5.76
CA LYS A 16 1.84 8.73 4.33
C LYS A 16 0.69 7.76 4.05
N PHE A 17 0.69 6.61 4.72
CA PHE A 17 -0.42 5.65 4.60
C PHE A 17 -1.74 6.32 4.99
N ASP A 18 -1.78 6.96 6.15
CA ASP A 18 -2.98 7.63 6.67
C ASP A 18 -3.43 8.76 5.74
N LEU A 19 -2.49 9.56 5.24
CA LEU A 19 -2.78 10.62 4.26
C LEU A 19 -3.45 10.07 2.99
N TYR A 20 -2.87 9.05 2.36
CA TYR A 20 -3.41 8.51 1.11
C TYR A 20 -4.69 7.72 1.35
N PHE A 21 -4.81 7.04 2.47
CA PHE A 21 -6.02 6.33 2.86
C PHE A 21 -7.19 7.30 3.07
N ASP A 22 -6.95 8.42 3.77
CA ASP A 22 -7.96 9.47 3.99
C ASP A 22 -8.39 10.12 2.66
N GLN A 23 -7.44 10.46 1.79
CA GLN A 23 -7.74 10.99 0.44
C GLN A 23 -8.57 10.01 -0.38
N LEU A 24 -8.13 8.74 -0.47
CA LEU A 24 -8.82 7.70 -1.20
C LEU A 24 -10.24 7.50 -0.69
N SER A 25 -10.40 7.42 0.65
CA SER A 25 -11.69 7.20 1.29
C SER A 25 -12.66 8.36 1.02
N LYS A 26 -12.21 9.60 1.22
CA LYS A 26 -13.02 10.80 0.98
C LYS A 26 -13.43 10.95 -0.49
N TRP A 27 -12.52 10.65 -1.41
CA TRP A 27 -12.82 10.75 -2.84
C TRP A 27 -13.76 9.65 -3.31
N LEU A 28 -13.61 8.41 -2.81
CA LEU A 28 -14.56 7.33 -3.09
C LEU A 28 -15.94 7.57 -2.48
N GLU A 29 -16.01 8.22 -1.32
CA GLU A 29 -17.29 8.60 -0.70
C GLU A 29 -18.00 9.70 -1.48
N ALA A 30 -17.26 10.74 -1.88
CA ALA A 30 -17.82 11.88 -2.62
C ALA A 30 -18.10 11.55 -4.11
N HIS A 31 -17.30 10.66 -4.69
CA HIS A 31 -17.38 10.27 -6.10
C HIS A 31 -17.23 8.75 -6.23
N PRO A 32 -18.27 7.97 -5.90
CA PRO A 32 -18.24 6.52 -6.00
C PRO A 32 -17.89 6.08 -7.42
N LEU A 33 -16.98 5.11 -7.58
CA LEU A 33 -16.55 4.62 -8.89
C LEU A 33 -17.71 4.11 -9.76
N SER A 34 -18.81 3.65 -9.15
CA SER A 34 -20.03 3.21 -9.87
C SER A 34 -20.77 4.35 -10.57
N ASP A 35 -20.54 5.58 -10.11
CA ASP A 35 -21.32 6.76 -10.50
C ASP A 35 -20.53 7.66 -11.47
N LEU A 36 -19.24 7.37 -11.68
CA LEU A 36 -18.36 8.15 -12.55
C LEU A 36 -18.47 7.71 -14.02
N ASP A 37 -18.58 8.69 -14.92
CA ASP A 37 -18.45 8.47 -16.37
C ASP A 37 -16.98 8.63 -16.77
N PHE A 38 -16.37 7.58 -17.32
CA PHE A 38 -14.96 7.58 -17.74
C PHE A 38 -14.63 8.69 -18.75
N SER A 39 -15.59 9.13 -19.56
CA SER A 39 -15.41 10.17 -20.57
C SER A 39 -15.53 11.60 -20.02
N GLN A 40 -16.23 11.79 -18.89
CA GLN A 40 -16.49 13.12 -18.32
C GLN A 40 -15.72 13.36 -17.01
N ASP A 41 -15.54 12.32 -16.20
CA ASP A 41 -14.97 12.39 -14.85
C ASP A 41 -13.54 11.87 -14.78
N THR A 42 -12.82 11.96 -15.90
CA THR A 42 -11.49 11.43 -16.07
C THR A 42 -10.52 11.89 -14.96
N HIS A 43 -10.60 13.15 -14.51
CA HIS A 43 -9.75 13.67 -13.43
C HIS A 43 -10.02 12.98 -12.09
N TRP A 44 -11.27 12.68 -11.73
CA TRP A 44 -11.60 11.99 -10.49
C TRP A 44 -11.14 10.54 -10.51
N ILE A 45 -11.32 9.86 -11.64
CA ILE A 45 -10.87 8.49 -11.84
C ILE A 45 -9.34 8.41 -11.67
N TYR A 46 -8.61 9.31 -12.34
CA TYR A 46 -7.15 9.36 -12.18
C TYR A 46 -6.73 9.70 -10.75
N ALA A 47 -7.40 10.64 -10.08
CA ALA A 47 -7.09 10.99 -8.70
C ALA A 47 -7.28 9.79 -7.75
N ILE A 48 -8.40 9.08 -7.86
CA ILE A 48 -8.71 7.89 -7.05
C ILE A 48 -7.70 6.78 -7.30
N PHE A 49 -7.40 6.47 -8.57
CA PHE A 49 -6.41 5.44 -8.91
C PHE A 49 -5.02 5.82 -8.44
N HIS A 50 -4.64 7.10 -8.55
CA HIS A 50 -3.34 7.55 -8.08
C HIS A 50 -3.21 7.48 -6.55
N ALA A 51 -4.25 7.87 -5.80
CA ALA A 51 -4.26 7.71 -4.35
C ALA A 51 -4.14 6.23 -3.95
N PHE A 52 -4.84 5.33 -4.66
CA PHE A 52 -4.72 3.89 -4.45
C PHE A 52 -3.31 3.36 -4.76
N GLN A 53 -2.69 3.79 -5.88
CA GLN A 53 -1.32 3.41 -6.23
C GLN A 53 -0.32 3.84 -5.15
N ASN A 54 -0.46 5.07 -4.63
CA ASN A 54 0.39 5.59 -3.57
C ASN A 54 0.23 4.79 -2.27
N LEU A 55 -1.00 4.44 -1.90
CA LEU A 55 -1.27 3.59 -0.74
C LEU A 55 -0.63 2.19 -0.90
N ALA A 56 -0.77 1.59 -2.08
CA ALA A 56 -0.17 0.30 -2.41
C ALA A 56 1.37 0.33 -2.34
N GLU A 57 1.98 1.43 -2.78
CA GLU A 57 3.43 1.64 -2.71
C GLU A 57 3.92 1.77 -1.28
N VAL A 58 3.22 2.52 -0.42
CA VAL A 58 3.56 2.61 1.00
C VAL A 58 3.50 1.24 1.68
N CYS A 59 2.50 0.41 1.36
CA CYS A 59 2.41 -0.97 1.85
C CYS A 59 3.60 -1.83 1.40
N ALA A 60 4.05 -1.69 0.15
CA ALA A 60 5.22 -2.39 -0.37
C ALA A 60 6.51 -1.97 0.35
N ASP A 61 6.68 -0.67 0.57
CA ASP A 61 7.83 -0.13 1.29
C ASP A 61 7.89 -0.63 2.74
N ILE A 62 6.76 -0.61 3.45
CA ILE A 62 6.67 -1.14 4.81
C ILE A 62 7.04 -2.64 4.81
N ALA A 63 6.52 -3.43 3.87
CA ALA A 63 6.86 -4.85 3.78
C ALA A 63 8.35 -5.10 3.54
N ALA A 64 8.97 -4.34 2.64
CA ALA A 64 10.40 -4.42 2.37
C ALA A 64 11.25 -3.97 3.58
N MET A 65 10.80 -2.93 4.29
CA MET A 65 11.42 -2.49 5.54
C MET A 65 11.37 -3.60 6.59
N ILE A 66 10.21 -4.22 6.81
CA ILE A 66 10.08 -5.30 7.79
C ILE A 66 11.00 -6.49 7.45
N LEU A 67 11.08 -6.89 6.18
CA LEU A 67 12.00 -7.97 5.78
C LEU A 67 13.46 -7.62 6.06
N LYS A 68 13.90 -6.42 5.67
CA LYS A 68 15.25 -5.93 5.97
C LYS A 68 15.52 -5.93 7.47
N ASP A 69 14.47 -5.66 8.24
CA ASP A 69 14.55 -5.51 9.67
C ASP A 69 14.69 -6.83 10.43
N GLU A 70 14.21 -7.91 9.82
CA GLU A 70 14.34 -9.30 10.26
C GLU A 70 15.53 -10.01 9.56
N ASP A 71 16.52 -9.24 9.09
CA ASP A 71 17.72 -9.73 8.38
C ASP A 71 17.43 -10.57 7.13
N HIS A 72 16.28 -10.34 6.49
CA HIS A 72 15.92 -10.93 5.20
C HIS A 72 16.19 -9.97 4.05
N ILE A 73 16.53 -10.52 2.88
CA ILE A 73 16.76 -9.73 1.66
C ILE A 73 15.40 -9.44 1.00
N PRO A 74 14.99 -8.17 0.88
CA PRO A 74 13.79 -7.83 0.12
C PRO A 74 13.97 -8.14 -1.37
N LYS A 75 12.92 -8.68 -1.98
CA LYS A 75 12.78 -8.98 -3.41
C LYS A 75 11.73 -8.04 -4.02
N ASP A 76 10.98 -8.50 -5.01
CA ASP A 76 9.80 -7.80 -5.52
C ASP A 76 8.63 -7.85 -4.51
N ASN A 77 7.66 -6.93 -4.67
CA ASN A 77 6.53 -6.76 -3.77
C ASN A 77 5.73 -8.06 -3.55
N TYR A 78 5.45 -8.81 -4.62
CA TYR A 78 4.64 -10.02 -4.54
C TYR A 78 5.34 -11.09 -3.71
N SER A 79 6.63 -11.29 -3.97
CA SER A 79 7.50 -12.21 -3.21
C SER A 79 7.72 -11.76 -1.77
N ASN A 80 7.78 -10.45 -1.52
CA ASN A 80 7.95 -9.89 -0.18
C ASN A 80 6.75 -10.23 0.72
N TYR A 81 5.52 -10.06 0.22
CA TYR A 81 4.33 -10.41 1.00
C TYR A 81 4.22 -11.90 1.29
N LEU A 82 4.62 -12.76 0.33
CA LEU A 82 4.70 -14.19 0.56
C LEU A 82 5.71 -14.53 1.66
N SER A 83 6.90 -13.93 1.59
CA SER A 83 7.96 -14.14 2.57
C SER A 83 7.53 -13.73 3.98
N LEU A 84 6.86 -12.57 4.14
CA LEU A 84 6.33 -12.12 5.43
C LEU A 84 5.33 -13.12 6.04
N TYR A 85 4.52 -13.77 5.22
CA TYR A 85 3.60 -14.83 5.68
C TYR A 85 4.35 -16.11 6.05
N ASP A 86 5.32 -16.52 5.25
CA ASP A 86 6.12 -17.71 5.50
C ASP A 86 6.88 -17.58 6.83
N TYR A 87 7.41 -16.38 7.12
CA TYR A 87 8.06 -16.02 8.39
C TYR A 87 7.09 -15.71 9.54
N LYS A 88 5.76 -15.88 9.33
CA LYS A 88 4.73 -15.66 10.37
C LYS A 88 4.64 -14.24 10.92
N ILE A 89 5.13 -13.25 10.17
CA ILE A 89 5.07 -11.84 10.54
C ILE A 89 3.68 -11.26 10.25
N ILE A 90 3.04 -11.71 9.17
CA ILE A 90 1.68 -11.32 8.80
C ILE A 90 0.75 -12.53 8.66
N SER A 91 -0.54 -12.29 8.78
CA SER A 91 -1.56 -13.31 8.56
C SER A 91 -1.68 -13.67 7.08
N LYS A 92 -2.22 -14.87 6.78
CA LYS A 92 -2.58 -15.27 5.41
C LYS A 92 -3.54 -14.29 4.75
N ASN A 93 -4.50 -13.74 5.52
CA ASN A 93 -5.44 -12.76 5.00
C ASN A 93 -4.72 -11.47 4.57
N SER A 94 -3.84 -10.94 5.41
CA SER A 94 -3.03 -9.76 5.11
C SER A 94 -2.18 -9.99 3.87
N GLN A 95 -1.51 -11.15 3.77
CA GLN A 95 -0.71 -11.52 2.60
C GLN A 95 -1.53 -11.54 1.31
N GLN A 96 -2.71 -12.18 1.33
CA GLN A 96 -3.60 -12.24 0.16
C GLN A 96 -4.13 -10.86 -0.24
N THR A 97 -4.49 -10.03 0.74
CA THR A 97 -4.97 -8.65 0.51
C THR A 97 -3.86 -7.80 -0.12
N LEU A 98 -2.64 -7.84 0.41
CA LEU A 98 -1.50 -7.10 -0.12
C LEU A 98 -1.13 -7.54 -1.55
N GLN A 99 -1.16 -8.84 -1.84
CA GLN A 99 -0.94 -9.32 -3.21
C GLN A 99 -2.02 -8.86 -4.19
N LYS A 100 -3.30 -8.84 -3.77
CA LYS A 100 -4.39 -8.29 -4.59
C LYS A 100 -4.17 -6.80 -4.86
N ILE A 101 -3.84 -6.03 -3.84
CA ILE A 101 -3.56 -4.59 -3.95
C ILE A 101 -2.41 -4.34 -4.93
N ASN A 102 -1.31 -5.07 -4.82
CA ASN A 102 -0.17 -4.95 -5.74
C ASN A 102 -0.54 -5.39 -7.17
N GLY A 103 -1.37 -6.41 -7.32
CA GLY A 103 -1.89 -6.84 -8.62
C GLY A 103 -2.76 -5.78 -9.28
N LEU A 104 -3.58 -5.05 -8.50
CA LEU A 104 -4.37 -3.92 -8.98
C LEU A 104 -3.47 -2.74 -9.36
N ARG A 105 -2.53 -2.34 -8.50
CA ARG A 105 -1.56 -1.26 -8.78
C ARG A 105 -0.81 -1.45 -10.10
N ASN A 106 -0.52 -2.68 -10.49
CA ASN A 106 0.19 -2.94 -11.75
C ASN A 106 -0.68 -2.80 -13.02
N ARG A 107 -1.98 -2.56 -12.87
CA ARG A 107 -2.96 -2.54 -13.97
C ARG A 107 -3.71 -1.22 -14.13
N VAL A 108 -3.90 -0.49 -13.02
CA VAL A 108 -4.38 0.89 -12.98
C VAL A 108 -3.20 1.82 -12.80
#